data_AF-A0AA35S9K4-F1
#
_entry.id   AF-A0AA35S9K4-F1
#
_cell.length_a   1.000
_cell.length_b   1.000
_cell.length_c   1.000
_cell.angle_alpha   90.00
_cell.angle_beta   90.00
_cell.angle_gamma   90.00
#
_symmetry.space_group_name_H-M   'P 1'
#
loop_
_entity.id
_entity.type
_entity.pdbx_description
1 polymer ?
#
loop_
_entity_poly.entity_id
_entity_poly.type
_entity_poly.pdbx_seq_one_letter_code
_entity_poly.pdbx_strand_id
1 'polypeptide(L)'
;MPVAVAIGGDPVMSYIGTAPLPSGIDELLFAGFLRKANVPMVACKTIDMLVPADADIVIEGYIEPDETCIEGPFGDHTGYYSLEDEYPVFHITAITHRKRPIYQTIIVGKPPMEDCYMGKATERIFMPLIKTQLPELVDMNLPLFGVFHNFALISIDKRYPYHAKKIMHSLWGLGQLMFSKIIIVVDKDVDVQNVDEVLFRVGSNVDPKRDVTIVEGPVDVLDHAAPLMGAGSKMGIDATTKWREEGYQREWPDEITMSQEIIDLVEKRWKEYGIG
;
A
#
# COMPACT_ATOMS: atom_id res chain seq x y z
N MET A 1 -1.80 31.07 -3.12
CA MET A 1 -2.25 29.96 -3.99
C MET A 1 -3.67 29.56 -3.59
N PRO A 2 -4.67 29.55 -4.49
CA PRO A 2 -6.04 29.16 -4.15
C PRO A 2 -6.14 27.66 -3.82
N VAL A 3 -6.93 27.32 -2.80
CA VAL A 3 -7.12 25.93 -2.32
C VAL A 3 -8.59 25.70 -1.92
N ALA A 4 -9.13 24.54 -2.28
CA ALA A 4 -10.42 24.05 -1.82
C ALA A 4 -10.29 22.68 -1.15
N VAL A 5 -11.00 22.45 -0.06
CA VAL A 5 -11.10 21.15 0.63
C VAL A 5 -12.55 20.71 0.63
N ALA A 6 -12.84 19.56 0.02
CA ALA A 6 -14.17 18.95 0.01
C ALA A 6 -14.23 17.79 1.02
N ILE A 7 -15.25 17.80 1.88
CA ILE A 7 -15.47 16.79 2.93
C ILE A 7 -16.84 16.14 2.69
N GLY A 8 -16.90 14.81 2.75
CA GLY A 8 -18.13 14.05 2.51
C GLY A 8 -18.46 13.85 1.03
N GLY A 9 -19.71 13.47 0.76
CA GLY A 9 -20.20 13.14 -0.57
C GLY A 9 -20.01 11.68 -1.00
N ASP A 10 -19.82 11.46 -2.30
CA ASP A 10 -19.59 10.13 -2.87
C ASP A 10 -18.34 9.46 -2.25
N PRO A 11 -18.44 8.24 -1.69
CA PRO A 11 -17.31 7.58 -1.04
C PRO A 11 -16.11 7.32 -1.96
N VAL A 12 -16.30 7.30 -3.28
CA VAL A 12 -15.19 7.20 -4.24
C VAL A 12 -14.28 8.42 -4.14
N MET A 13 -14.80 9.60 -3.79
CA MET A 13 -13.99 10.81 -3.63
C MET A 13 -13.01 10.71 -2.46
N SER A 14 -13.42 10.09 -1.35
CA SER A 14 -12.51 9.83 -0.24
C SER A 14 -11.37 8.89 -0.63
N TYR A 15 -11.67 7.87 -1.45
CA TYR A 15 -10.65 6.96 -1.95
C TYR A 15 -9.69 7.62 -2.96
N ILE A 16 -10.23 8.42 -3.89
CA ILE A 16 -9.45 8.94 -5.02
C ILE A 16 -8.27 9.81 -4.61
N GLY A 17 -8.43 10.58 -3.51
CA GLY A 17 -7.34 11.40 -2.97
C GLY A 17 -6.15 10.59 -2.44
N THR A 18 -6.32 9.27 -2.29
CA THR A 18 -5.25 8.34 -1.86
C THR A 18 -4.72 7.47 -2.98
N ALA A 19 -5.33 7.51 -4.17
CA ALA A 19 -4.98 6.63 -5.27
C ALA A 19 -3.59 7.01 -5.85
N PRO A 20 -2.62 6.08 -5.96
CA PRO A 20 -1.28 6.36 -6.46
C PRO A 20 -1.26 6.44 -8.00
N LEU A 21 -1.95 7.43 -8.56
CA LEU A 21 -2.05 7.60 -10.00
C LEU A 21 -0.71 8.04 -10.62
N PRO A 22 -0.38 7.53 -11.82
CA PRO A 22 0.69 8.08 -12.63
C PRO A 22 0.51 9.59 -12.87
N SER A 23 1.63 10.31 -12.91
CA SER A 23 1.62 11.74 -13.23
C SER A 23 0.90 12.01 -14.56
N GLY A 24 0.05 13.02 -14.56
CA GLY A 24 -0.76 13.42 -15.71
C GLY A 24 -2.10 12.69 -15.85
N ILE A 25 -2.42 11.73 -14.97
CA ILE A 25 -3.78 11.16 -14.88
C ILE A 25 -4.55 11.93 -13.82
N ASP A 26 -5.65 12.54 -14.24
CA ASP A 26 -6.55 13.31 -13.39
C ASP A 26 -7.34 12.38 -12.44
N GLU A 27 -7.35 12.71 -11.15
CA GLU A 27 -8.07 11.96 -10.13
C GLU A 27 -9.58 11.90 -10.40
N LEU A 28 -10.20 12.99 -10.86
CA LEU A 28 -11.64 13.02 -11.18
C LEU A 28 -11.97 12.14 -12.40
N LEU A 29 -11.06 12.03 -13.36
CA LEU A 29 -11.19 11.07 -14.45
C LEU A 29 -11.18 9.63 -13.92
N PHE A 30 -10.27 9.31 -13.01
CA PHE A 30 -10.21 7.99 -12.38
C PHE A 30 -11.44 7.71 -11.50
N ALA A 31 -11.94 8.72 -10.77
CA ALA A 31 -13.18 8.61 -10.03
C ALA A 31 -14.36 8.31 -10.97
N GLY A 32 -14.42 8.98 -12.12
CA GLY A 32 -15.42 8.72 -13.15
C GLY A 32 -15.37 7.30 -13.69
N PHE A 33 -14.15 6.77 -13.91
CA PHE A 33 -13.93 5.38 -14.32
C PHE A 33 -14.45 4.38 -13.28
N LEU A 34 -14.08 4.55 -12.00
CA LEU A 34 -14.54 3.66 -10.92
C LEU A 34 -16.06 3.70 -10.75
N ARG A 35 -16.65 4.90 -10.85
CA ARG A 35 -18.09 5.14 -10.71
C ARG A 35 -18.89 4.72 -11.94
N LYS A 36 -18.24 4.52 -13.09
CA LYS A 36 -18.86 4.38 -14.42
C LYS A 36 -19.78 5.57 -14.77
N ALA A 37 -19.51 6.74 -14.21
CA ALA A 37 -20.30 7.95 -14.37
C ALA A 37 -19.46 9.20 -14.02
N ASN A 38 -19.69 10.31 -14.73
CA ASN A 38 -18.99 11.58 -14.48
C ASN A 38 -19.23 12.09 -13.05
N VAL A 39 -18.19 12.67 -12.43
CA VAL A 39 -18.31 13.36 -11.13
C VAL A 39 -18.98 14.71 -11.36
N PRO A 40 -20.16 14.97 -10.78
CA PRO A 40 -20.79 16.28 -10.89
C PRO A 40 -19.95 17.31 -10.14
N MET A 41 -19.59 18.40 -10.82
CA MET A 41 -18.76 19.47 -10.26
C MET A 41 -19.54 20.78 -10.17
N VAL A 42 -19.18 21.64 -9.21
CA VAL A 42 -19.74 22.98 -9.03
C VAL A 42 -18.61 23.98 -8.74
N ALA A 43 -18.78 25.22 -9.18
CA ALA A 43 -17.82 26.29 -8.89
C ALA A 43 -17.84 26.70 -7.41
N CYS A 44 -16.64 26.90 -6.86
CA CYS A 44 -16.41 27.58 -5.60
C CYS A 44 -16.99 29.01 -5.61
N LYS A 45 -17.22 29.58 -4.42
CA LYS A 45 -17.81 30.92 -4.25
C LYS A 45 -16.77 32.05 -4.28
N THR A 46 -15.56 31.79 -3.82
CA THR A 46 -14.54 32.81 -3.54
C THR A 46 -13.25 32.62 -4.33
N ILE A 47 -13.07 31.46 -4.93
CA ILE A 47 -11.88 31.10 -5.73
C ILE A 47 -12.28 30.45 -7.05
N ASP A 48 -11.41 30.55 -8.06
CA ASP A 48 -11.63 29.98 -9.39
C ASP A 48 -11.26 28.49 -9.43
N MET A 49 -12.04 27.66 -8.73
CA MET A 49 -11.88 26.20 -8.67
C MET A 49 -13.24 25.49 -8.72
N LEU A 50 -13.20 24.22 -9.12
CA LEU A 50 -14.35 23.32 -9.09
C LEU A 50 -14.22 22.31 -7.95
N VAL A 51 -15.33 21.98 -7.31
CA VAL A 51 -15.44 20.96 -6.24
C VAL A 51 -16.59 19.99 -6.54
N PRO A 52 -16.59 18.77 -5.96
CA PRO A 52 -17.72 17.85 -6.10
C PRO A 52 -19.02 18.49 -5.64
N ALA A 53 -20.03 18.50 -6.50
CA ALA A 53 -21.32 19.14 -6.23
C ALA A 53 -22.10 18.46 -5.10
N ASP A 54 -21.76 17.22 -4.79
CA ASP A 54 -22.33 16.41 -3.73
C ASP A 54 -21.44 16.33 -2.48
N ALA A 55 -20.46 17.22 -2.31
CA ALA A 55 -19.76 17.35 -1.02
C ALA A 55 -20.75 17.71 0.11
N ASP A 56 -20.43 17.32 1.35
CA ASP A 56 -21.20 17.74 2.54
C ASP A 56 -20.80 19.14 2.98
N ILE A 57 -19.49 19.38 3.00
CA ILE A 57 -18.84 20.64 3.41
C ILE A 57 -17.72 20.95 2.41
N VAL A 58 -17.60 22.21 2.01
CA VAL A 58 -16.48 22.73 1.21
C VAL A 58 -15.86 23.91 1.95
N ILE A 59 -14.55 23.86 2.13
CA ILE A 59 -13.74 24.93 2.71
C ILE A 59 -12.93 25.54 1.57
N GLU A 60 -13.08 26.84 1.36
CA GLU A 60 -12.39 27.60 0.32
C GLU A 60 -11.43 28.60 0.94
N GLY A 61 -10.31 28.86 0.26
CA GLY A 61 -9.32 29.78 0.77
C GLY A 61 -8.07 29.85 -0.08
N TYR A 62 -6.97 30.21 0.58
CA TYR A 62 -5.66 30.29 -0.05
C TYR A 62 -4.53 29.99 0.94
N ILE A 63 -3.39 29.61 0.39
CA ILE A 63 -2.12 29.47 1.12
C ILE A 63 -1.19 30.60 0.68
N GLU A 64 -0.57 31.28 1.64
CA GLU A 64 0.54 32.21 1.38
C GLU A 64 1.86 31.43 1.42
N PRO A 65 2.68 31.43 0.35
CA PRO A 65 3.85 30.56 0.25
C PRO A 65 4.89 30.70 1.36
N ASP A 66 5.03 31.91 1.91
CA ASP A 66 6.04 32.25 2.92
C ASP A 66 5.49 32.24 4.34
N GLU A 67 4.23 31.82 4.54
CA GLU A 67 3.57 31.78 5.84
C GLU A 67 3.41 30.34 6.33
N THR A 68 4.09 30.03 7.43
CA THR A 68 4.06 28.75 8.10
C THR A 68 3.58 28.87 9.54
N CYS A 69 3.06 27.78 10.08
CA CYS A 69 2.85 27.62 11.51
C CYS A 69 3.30 26.22 11.95
N ILE A 70 3.55 26.07 13.25
CA ILE A 70 3.87 24.77 13.84
C ILE A 70 2.62 23.89 13.82
N GLU A 71 2.73 22.72 13.19
CA GLU A 71 1.77 21.62 13.24
C GLU A 71 2.27 20.55 14.22
N GLY A 72 1.35 19.77 14.79
CA GLY A 72 1.70 18.66 15.67
C GLY A 72 1.96 19.06 17.13
N PRO A 73 2.45 18.10 17.96
CA PRO A 73 2.66 16.70 17.59
C PRO A 73 1.33 15.98 17.33
N PHE A 74 1.33 15.00 16.42
CA PHE A 74 0.12 14.27 16.05
C PHE A 74 0.38 12.76 15.99
N GLY A 75 -0.59 11.95 16.43
CA GLY A 75 -0.48 10.49 16.36
C GLY A 75 -0.70 10.01 14.93
N ASP A 76 0.23 9.24 14.38
CA ASP A 76 0.26 8.93 12.94
C ASP A 76 0.01 7.44 12.65
N HIS A 77 -0.23 7.11 11.37
CA HIS A 77 -0.45 5.77 10.84
C HIS A 77 0.71 4.79 11.14
N THR A 78 1.92 5.32 11.40
CA THR A 78 3.07 4.53 11.87
C THR A 78 2.88 3.94 13.27
N GLY A 79 1.88 4.43 14.02
CA GLY A 79 1.63 4.10 15.42
C GLY A 79 2.45 4.91 16.42
N TYR A 80 3.15 5.95 15.96
CA TYR A 80 3.97 6.86 16.76
C TYR A 80 3.48 8.30 16.61
N TYR A 81 3.95 9.17 17.50
CA TYR A 81 3.75 10.61 17.33
C TYR A 81 4.74 11.16 16.32
N SER A 82 4.21 11.80 15.28
CA SER A 82 4.97 12.72 14.44
C SER A 82 5.37 13.94 15.27
N LEU A 83 6.59 14.41 15.07
CA LEU A 83 7.14 15.56 15.78
C LEU A 83 6.55 16.86 15.23
N GLU A 84 6.70 17.93 15.99
CA GLU A 84 6.35 19.27 15.53
C GLU A 84 7.22 19.69 14.34
N ASP A 85 6.61 20.29 13.32
CA ASP A 85 7.31 20.87 12.17
C ASP A 85 6.52 22.06 11.60
N GLU A 86 7.15 22.86 10.74
CA GLU A 86 6.54 24.01 10.08
C GLU A 86 5.78 23.61 8.81
N TYR A 87 4.48 23.93 8.77
CA TYR A 87 3.62 23.70 7.60
C TYR A 87 2.91 24.97 7.14
N PRO A 88 2.50 25.07 5.85
CA PRO A 88 1.81 26.24 5.33
C PRO A 88 0.46 26.51 6.00
N VAL A 89 0.13 27.78 6.22
CA VAL A 89 -1.16 28.20 6.79
C VAL A 89 -2.24 28.25 5.71
N PHE A 90 -3.38 27.61 5.95
CA PHE A 90 -4.56 27.69 5.08
C PHE A 90 -5.53 28.78 5.57
N HIS A 91 -5.60 29.90 4.84
CA HIS A 91 -6.49 31.02 5.12
C HIS A 91 -7.88 30.80 4.52
N ILE A 92 -8.87 30.60 5.39
CA ILE A 92 -10.25 30.30 4.99
C ILE A 92 -10.99 31.59 4.61
N THR A 93 -11.53 31.64 3.39
CA THR A 93 -12.36 32.74 2.89
C THR A 93 -13.84 32.42 2.90
N ALA A 94 -14.21 31.14 2.75
CA ALA A 94 -15.59 30.68 2.84
C ALA A 94 -15.68 29.23 3.32
N ILE A 95 -16.77 28.93 4.03
CA ILE A 95 -17.22 27.56 4.29
C ILE A 95 -18.64 27.45 3.75
N THR A 96 -18.85 26.53 2.80
CA THR A 96 -20.18 26.23 2.25
C THR A 96 -20.56 24.79 2.60
N HIS A 97 -21.85 24.53 2.79
CA HIS A 97 -22.32 23.20 3.17
C HIS A 97 -23.78 22.98 2.77
N ARG A 98 -24.19 21.72 2.69
CA ARG A 98 -25.61 21.35 2.51
C ARG A 98 -26.42 21.64 3.78
N LYS A 99 -27.76 21.65 3.70
CA LYS A 99 -28.64 21.97 4.87
C LYS A 99 -28.40 21.12 6.13
N ARG A 100 -27.99 19.86 5.97
CA ARG A 100 -27.70 18.92 7.06
C ARG A 100 -26.40 18.19 6.74
N PRO A 101 -25.24 18.83 6.94
CA PRO A 101 -23.96 18.26 6.53
C PRO A 101 -23.55 17.15 7.50
N ILE A 102 -22.89 16.13 6.96
CA ILE A 102 -22.16 15.12 7.73
C ILE A 102 -20.67 15.49 7.68
N TYR A 103 -20.05 15.67 8.83
CA TYR A 103 -18.59 15.84 8.91
C TYR A 103 -17.94 14.45 8.86
N GLN A 104 -17.53 14.04 7.66
CA GLN A 104 -16.77 12.80 7.48
C GLN A 104 -15.35 13.01 8.03
N THR A 105 -14.94 12.11 8.92
CA THR A 105 -13.62 12.12 9.53
C THR A 105 -13.15 10.68 9.76
N ILE A 106 -11.86 10.51 9.97
CA ILE A 106 -11.22 9.25 10.34
C ILE A 106 -10.27 9.51 11.50
N ILE A 107 -9.86 8.44 12.18
CA ILE A 107 -8.82 8.51 13.21
C ILE A 107 -7.63 7.72 12.68
N VAL A 108 -6.44 8.30 12.75
CA VAL A 108 -5.19 7.60 12.43
C VAL A 108 -4.46 7.22 13.72
N GLY A 109 -3.61 6.22 13.63
CA GLY A 109 -2.86 5.70 14.75
C GLY A 109 -2.29 4.32 14.45
N LYS A 110 -2.00 3.54 15.49
CA LYS A 110 -1.46 2.20 15.33
C LYS A 110 -2.43 1.30 14.55
N PRO A 111 -2.00 0.65 13.46
CA PRO A 111 -2.89 -0.15 12.62
C PRO A 111 -3.50 -1.34 13.40
N PRO A 112 -4.73 -1.79 13.03
CA PRO A 112 -5.51 -1.31 11.89
C PRO A 112 -6.39 -0.07 12.21
N MET A 113 -6.45 0.87 11.27
CA MET A 113 -7.37 2.02 11.24
C MET A 113 -8.11 2.07 9.89
N GLU A 114 -8.98 3.05 9.64
CA GLU A 114 -9.79 3.12 8.41
C GLU A 114 -8.95 3.20 7.13
N ASP A 115 -7.85 3.94 7.15
CA ASP A 115 -6.86 4.09 6.08
C ASP A 115 -6.30 2.74 5.62
N CYS A 116 -6.22 1.77 6.53
CA CYS A 116 -5.69 0.45 6.25
C CYS A 116 -6.53 -0.30 5.20
N TYR A 117 -7.85 -0.17 5.25
CA TYR A 117 -8.72 -0.82 4.28
C TYR A 117 -8.66 -0.12 2.92
N MET A 118 -8.36 1.17 2.89
CA MET A 118 -8.09 1.91 1.65
C MET A 118 -6.77 1.45 1.01
N GLY A 119 -5.72 1.24 1.81
CA GLY A 119 -4.46 0.64 1.36
C GLY A 119 -4.65 -0.75 0.75
N LYS A 120 -5.51 -1.59 1.35
CA LYS A 120 -5.90 -2.89 0.78
C LYS A 120 -6.65 -2.80 -0.53
N ALA A 121 -7.55 -1.82 -0.67
CA ALA A 121 -8.20 -1.56 -1.95
C ALA A 121 -7.16 -1.14 -3.02
N THR A 122 -6.24 -0.24 -2.68
CA THR A 122 -5.16 0.22 -3.59
C THR A 122 -4.28 -0.92 -4.07
N GLU A 123 -3.84 -1.81 -3.17
CA GLU A 123 -3.10 -3.02 -3.52
C GLU A 123 -3.82 -3.82 -4.63
N ARG A 124 -5.12 -4.07 -4.47
CA ARG A 124 -5.91 -4.88 -5.41
C ARG A 124 -6.21 -4.16 -6.72
N ILE A 125 -6.58 -2.88 -6.64
CA ILE A 125 -6.96 -2.06 -7.80
C ILE A 125 -5.77 -1.82 -8.72
N PHE A 126 -4.57 -1.60 -8.16
CA PHE A 126 -3.38 -1.26 -8.94
C PHE A 126 -2.50 -2.47 -9.30
N MET A 127 -2.67 -3.64 -8.67
CA MET A 127 -1.92 -4.83 -9.04
C MET A 127 -1.98 -5.19 -10.53
N PRO A 128 -3.13 -5.12 -11.24
CA PRO A 128 -3.16 -5.35 -12.69
C PRO A 128 -2.23 -4.42 -13.48
N LEU A 129 -2.14 -3.15 -13.07
CA LEU A 129 -1.23 -2.18 -13.68
C LEU A 129 0.24 -2.56 -13.42
N ILE A 130 0.58 -2.98 -12.20
CA ILE A 130 1.93 -3.45 -11.85
C ILE A 130 2.29 -4.68 -12.71
N LYS A 131 1.36 -5.62 -12.90
CA LYS A 131 1.57 -6.81 -13.73
C LYS A 131 1.84 -6.50 -15.21
N THR A 132 1.45 -5.33 -15.72
CA THR A 132 1.84 -4.93 -17.09
C THR A 132 3.35 -4.71 -17.23
N GLN A 133 4.03 -4.32 -16.13
CA GLN A 133 5.48 -4.14 -16.07
C GLN A 133 6.20 -5.38 -15.52
N LEU A 134 5.54 -6.11 -14.62
CA LEU A 134 6.05 -7.28 -13.91
C LEU A 134 5.12 -8.49 -14.14
N PRO A 135 5.07 -9.08 -15.35
CA PRO A 135 4.16 -10.19 -15.67
C PRO A 135 4.42 -11.48 -14.88
N GLU A 136 5.56 -11.60 -14.22
CA GLU A 136 5.91 -12.68 -13.30
C GLU A 136 5.27 -12.55 -11.92
N LEU A 137 4.74 -11.37 -11.57
CA LEU A 137 4.05 -11.14 -10.30
C LEU A 137 2.75 -11.95 -10.26
N VAL A 138 2.66 -12.89 -9.32
CA VAL A 138 1.49 -13.75 -9.11
C VAL A 138 0.52 -13.07 -8.17
N ASP A 139 0.99 -12.67 -7.00
CA ASP A 139 0.21 -11.93 -6.01
C ASP A 139 1.09 -11.03 -5.14
N MET A 140 0.48 -10.08 -4.45
CA MET A 140 1.12 -9.16 -3.51
C MET A 140 0.28 -8.98 -2.25
N ASN A 141 0.92 -8.91 -1.10
CA ASN A 141 0.33 -8.48 0.16
C ASN A 141 1.17 -7.36 0.77
N LEU A 142 0.55 -6.19 0.94
CA LEU A 142 0.98 -5.08 1.75
C LEU A 142 0.25 -5.20 3.10
N PRO A 143 0.87 -5.82 4.12
CA PRO A 143 0.17 -6.17 5.34
C PRO A 143 -0.14 -4.94 6.21
N LEU A 144 -1.24 -5.02 6.96
CA LEU A 144 -1.71 -3.92 7.82
C LEU A 144 -0.66 -3.53 8.87
N PHE A 145 0.01 -4.52 9.47
CA PHE A 145 1.09 -4.27 10.43
C PHE A 145 2.31 -3.58 9.83
N GLY A 146 2.49 -3.71 8.51
CA GLY A 146 3.55 -3.06 7.76
C GLY A 146 3.14 -1.67 7.27
N VAL A 147 1.97 -1.17 7.66
CA VAL A 147 1.48 0.15 7.27
C VAL A 147 1.55 0.38 5.74
N PHE A 148 1.35 -0.70 4.97
CA PHE A 148 1.37 -0.79 3.51
C PHE A 148 2.70 -0.53 2.79
N HIS A 149 3.68 0.10 3.42
CA HIS A 149 4.96 0.42 2.79
C HIS A 149 6.18 -0.03 3.61
N ASN A 150 6.04 -0.53 4.83
CA ASN A 150 7.20 -1.09 5.54
C ASN A 150 7.48 -2.55 5.14
N PHE A 151 6.44 -3.29 4.76
CA PHE A 151 6.55 -4.65 4.26
C PHE A 151 5.78 -4.82 2.94
N ALA A 152 6.38 -5.57 2.02
CA ALA A 152 5.71 -6.09 0.83
C ALA A 152 6.03 -7.58 0.67
N LEU A 153 5.00 -8.42 0.71
CA LEU A 153 5.11 -9.87 0.50
C LEU A 153 4.69 -10.16 -0.93
N ILE A 154 5.58 -10.79 -1.68
CA ILE A 154 5.48 -10.86 -3.14
C ILE A 154 5.63 -12.31 -3.60
N SER A 155 4.63 -12.82 -4.31
CA SER A 155 4.69 -14.15 -4.93
C SER A 155 5.02 -14.00 -6.41
N ILE A 156 5.97 -14.79 -6.92
CA ILE A 156 6.39 -14.74 -8.32
C ILE A 156 6.43 -16.11 -8.99
N ASP A 157 6.14 -16.12 -10.29
CA ASP A 157 6.45 -17.25 -11.17
C ASP A 157 7.93 -17.14 -11.56
N LYS A 158 8.80 -17.74 -10.75
CA LYS A 158 10.25 -17.74 -10.95
C LYS A 158 10.63 -18.50 -12.22
N ARG A 159 11.40 -17.88 -13.13
CA ARG A 159 11.76 -18.44 -14.45
C ARG A 159 13.26 -18.47 -14.73
N TYR A 160 14.07 -17.77 -13.93
CA TYR A 160 15.52 -17.70 -14.12
C TYR A 160 16.22 -17.33 -12.80
N PRO A 161 17.54 -17.58 -12.68
CA PRO A 161 18.34 -17.20 -11.51
C PRO A 161 18.23 -15.70 -11.20
N TYR A 162 18.13 -15.35 -9.92
CA TYR A 162 18.03 -13.95 -9.45
C TYR A 162 16.75 -13.20 -9.87
N HIS A 163 15.71 -13.92 -10.32
CA HIS A 163 14.42 -13.28 -10.68
C HIS A 163 13.81 -12.50 -9.49
N ALA A 164 13.95 -13.02 -8.27
CA ALA A 164 13.51 -12.33 -7.06
C ALA A 164 14.22 -10.98 -6.86
N LYS A 165 15.53 -10.89 -7.14
CA LYS A 165 16.27 -9.62 -7.05
C LYS A 165 15.79 -8.61 -8.10
N LYS A 166 15.54 -9.06 -9.34
CA LYS A 166 14.94 -8.20 -10.38
C LYS A 166 13.62 -7.61 -9.90
N ILE A 167 12.79 -8.40 -9.23
CA ILE A 167 11.50 -7.96 -8.68
C ILE A 167 11.69 -6.94 -7.56
N MET A 168 12.58 -7.20 -6.59
CA MET A 168 12.89 -6.24 -5.53
C MET A 168 13.30 -4.88 -6.08
N HIS A 169 14.27 -4.84 -7.01
CA HIS A 169 14.73 -3.59 -7.61
C HIS A 169 13.67 -2.89 -8.45
N SER A 170 12.80 -3.66 -9.11
CA SER A 170 11.70 -3.10 -9.89
C SER A 170 10.66 -2.43 -9.00
N LEU A 171 10.28 -3.07 -7.88
CA LEU A 171 9.33 -2.51 -6.91
C LEU A 171 9.90 -1.28 -6.20
N TRP A 172 11.19 -1.29 -5.84
CA TRP A 172 11.86 -0.11 -5.29
C TRP A 172 11.99 1.05 -6.29
N GLY A 173 11.86 0.79 -7.59
CA GLY A 173 11.83 1.82 -8.63
C GLY A 173 10.42 2.27 -9.03
N LEU A 174 9.36 1.69 -8.46
CA LEU A 174 7.99 1.84 -8.97
C LEU A 174 7.10 2.69 -8.06
N GLY A 175 6.96 3.98 -8.39
CA GLY A 175 5.98 4.87 -7.75
C GLY A 175 6.06 4.83 -6.22
N GLN A 176 4.91 4.74 -5.55
CA GLN A 176 4.82 4.69 -4.09
C GLN A 176 5.42 3.40 -3.48
N LEU A 177 5.60 2.33 -4.25
CA LEU A 177 6.26 1.11 -3.75
C LEU A 177 7.74 1.31 -3.50
N MET A 178 8.34 2.42 -3.96
CA MET A 178 9.70 2.81 -3.59
C MET A 178 9.89 2.91 -2.07
N PHE A 179 8.83 3.21 -1.32
CA PHE A 179 8.87 3.30 0.14
C PHE A 179 8.94 1.94 0.84
N SER A 180 8.63 0.83 0.13
CA SER A 180 8.75 -0.57 0.60
C SER A 180 10.09 -0.82 1.29
N LYS A 181 10.11 -0.83 2.63
CA LYS A 181 11.36 -0.98 3.41
C LYS A 181 11.87 -2.41 3.37
N ILE A 182 10.97 -3.38 3.52
CA ILE A 182 11.27 -4.81 3.49
C ILE A 182 10.43 -5.49 2.42
N ILE A 183 11.06 -6.12 1.44
CA ILE A 183 10.40 -6.91 0.39
C ILE A 183 10.76 -8.38 0.59
N ILE A 184 9.76 -9.24 0.73
CA ILE A 184 9.93 -10.69 0.83
C ILE A 184 9.36 -11.32 -0.42
N VAL A 185 10.19 -12.06 -1.16
CA VAL A 185 9.79 -12.70 -2.42
C VAL A 185 9.71 -14.22 -2.23
N VAL A 186 8.57 -14.81 -2.55
CA VAL A 186 8.26 -16.25 -2.44
C VAL A 186 7.82 -16.80 -3.80
N ASP A 187 7.76 -18.13 -3.91
CA ASP A 187 7.31 -18.82 -5.13
C ASP A 187 5.79 -18.64 -5.37
N LYS A 188 5.36 -18.97 -6.59
CA LYS A 188 4.00 -18.77 -7.11
C LYS A 188 2.88 -19.53 -6.37
N ASP A 189 3.25 -20.60 -5.69
CA ASP A 189 2.37 -21.51 -4.96
C ASP A 189 2.15 -21.09 -3.51
N VAL A 190 2.87 -20.07 -3.04
CA VAL A 190 2.76 -19.53 -1.69
C VAL A 190 1.67 -18.47 -1.62
N ASP A 191 0.71 -18.64 -0.72
CA ASP A 191 -0.32 -17.63 -0.46
C ASP A 191 0.27 -16.48 0.37
N VAL A 192 0.56 -15.35 -0.30
CA VAL A 192 1.09 -14.16 0.38
C VAL A 192 0.09 -13.47 1.28
N GLN A 193 -1.21 -13.80 1.21
CA GLN A 193 -2.19 -13.33 2.19
C GLN A 193 -2.04 -14.07 3.53
N ASN A 194 -1.48 -15.28 3.52
CA ASN A 194 -1.13 -16.03 4.71
C ASN A 194 0.29 -15.69 5.18
N VAL A 195 0.38 -14.74 6.11
CA VAL A 195 1.67 -14.26 6.64
C VAL A 195 2.47 -15.38 7.31
N ASP A 196 1.81 -16.32 7.98
CA ASP A 196 2.49 -17.44 8.64
C ASP A 196 3.15 -18.37 7.63
N GLU A 197 2.51 -18.58 6.47
CA GLU A 197 3.10 -19.34 5.37
C GLU A 197 4.31 -18.63 4.77
N VAL A 198 4.22 -17.31 4.55
CA VAL A 198 5.38 -16.52 4.07
C VAL A 198 6.54 -16.59 5.06
N LEU A 199 6.27 -16.45 6.37
CA LEU A 199 7.29 -16.55 7.40
C LEU A 199 7.88 -17.97 7.51
N PHE A 200 7.08 -19.01 7.30
CA PHE A 200 7.57 -20.38 7.17
C PHE A 200 8.60 -20.49 6.04
N ARG A 201 8.29 -19.95 4.85
CA ARG A 201 9.25 -19.93 3.71
C ARG A 201 10.51 -19.14 4.02
N VAL A 202 10.39 -18.00 4.70
CA VAL A 202 11.56 -17.24 5.15
C VAL A 202 12.43 -18.10 6.08
N GLY A 203 11.82 -18.81 7.03
CA GLY A 203 12.55 -19.70 7.95
C GLY A 203 13.16 -20.94 7.29
N SER A 204 12.55 -21.47 6.23
CA SER A 204 12.97 -22.72 5.58
C SER A 204 13.89 -22.53 4.38
N ASN A 205 13.75 -21.43 3.63
CA ASN A 205 14.36 -21.29 2.30
C ASN A 205 15.55 -20.30 2.27
N VAL A 206 15.73 -19.49 3.31
CA VAL A 206 16.68 -18.37 3.32
C VAL A 206 17.98 -18.77 4.02
N ASP A 207 19.09 -18.64 3.30
CA ASP A 207 20.41 -18.44 3.91
C ASP A 207 20.66 -16.92 4.02
N PRO A 208 20.75 -16.34 5.24
CA PRO A 208 20.76 -14.90 5.40
C PRO A 208 21.87 -14.18 4.64
N LYS A 209 23.06 -14.79 4.49
CA LYS A 209 24.18 -14.15 3.80
C LYS A 209 24.00 -14.18 2.27
N ARG A 210 23.40 -15.24 1.75
CA ARG A 210 23.19 -15.44 0.30
C ARG A 210 21.96 -14.70 -0.21
N ASP A 211 20.88 -14.71 0.56
CA ASP A 211 19.53 -14.43 0.07
C ASP A 211 18.97 -13.08 0.54
N VAL A 212 19.65 -12.39 1.45
CA VAL A 212 19.30 -11.03 1.86
C VAL A 212 20.10 -10.03 1.04
N THR A 213 19.39 -9.07 0.45
CA THR A 213 19.96 -7.94 -0.28
C THR A 213 19.65 -6.66 0.49
N ILE A 214 20.69 -5.88 0.82
CA ILE A 214 20.52 -4.58 1.47
C ILE A 214 20.93 -3.50 0.46
N VAL A 215 20.08 -2.48 0.31
CA VAL A 215 20.33 -1.33 -0.56
C VAL A 215 20.01 -0.03 0.18
N GLU A 216 20.50 1.08 -0.33
CA GLU A 216 20.14 2.42 0.14
C GLU A 216 19.08 3.02 -0.81
N GLY A 217 18.21 3.87 -0.28
CA GLY A 217 17.17 4.50 -1.09
C GLY A 217 16.22 5.40 -0.29
N PRO A 218 15.24 6.02 -0.98
CA PRO A 218 14.25 6.87 -0.35
C PRO A 218 13.34 6.05 0.57
N VAL A 219 13.04 6.56 1.76
CA VAL A 219 12.06 5.97 2.69
C VAL A 219 11.00 7.01 3.01
N ASP A 220 9.95 6.61 3.72
CA ASP A 220 8.92 7.56 4.15
C ASP A 220 9.56 8.68 4.99
N VAL A 221 9.09 9.91 4.83
CA VAL A 221 9.62 11.07 5.58
C VAL A 221 9.33 10.95 7.09
N LEU A 222 8.31 10.16 7.45
CA LEU A 222 7.88 9.84 8.81
C LEU A 222 8.54 8.55 9.35
N ASP A 223 9.44 7.90 8.60
CA ASP A 223 10.22 6.74 9.07
C ASP A 223 11.26 7.18 10.11
N HIS A 224 10.84 7.26 11.37
CA HIS A 224 11.67 7.59 12.53
C HIS A 224 12.83 6.59 12.78
N ALA A 225 12.82 5.42 12.14
CA ALA A 225 13.92 4.46 12.22
C ALA A 225 14.99 4.67 11.12
N ALA A 226 14.73 5.57 10.17
CA ALA A 226 15.71 5.94 9.16
C ALA A 226 16.82 6.82 9.76
N PRO A 227 18.07 6.71 9.25
CA PRO A 227 19.17 7.55 9.73
C PRO A 227 19.05 9.01 9.30
N LEU A 228 18.32 9.28 8.21
CA LEU A 228 18.09 10.60 7.64
C LEU A 228 16.62 10.74 7.27
N MET A 229 16.10 11.96 7.31
CA MET A 229 14.73 12.25 6.88
C MET A 229 14.54 11.87 5.40
N GLY A 230 13.60 10.97 5.13
CA GLY A 230 13.28 10.50 3.77
C GLY A 230 14.37 9.64 3.10
N ALA A 231 15.45 9.27 3.79
CA ALA A 231 16.53 8.45 3.23
C ALA A 231 17.09 7.43 4.21
N GLY A 232 17.23 6.18 3.75
CA GLY A 232 17.70 5.09 4.60
C GLY A 232 18.08 3.84 3.81
N SER A 233 18.00 2.70 4.49
CA SER A 233 18.27 1.39 3.89
C SER A 233 17.01 0.56 3.74
N LYS A 234 17.07 -0.40 2.81
CA LYS A 234 16.00 -1.32 2.44
C LYS A 234 16.53 -2.74 2.40
N MET A 235 15.66 -3.69 2.66
CA MET A 235 16.00 -5.11 2.72
C MET A 235 15.11 -5.91 1.77
N GLY A 236 15.72 -6.68 0.89
CA GLY A 236 15.06 -7.68 0.07
C GLY A 236 15.42 -9.07 0.58
N ILE A 237 14.43 -9.93 0.77
CA ILE A 237 14.60 -11.32 1.21
C ILE A 237 14.10 -12.22 0.10
N ASP A 238 15.01 -12.98 -0.50
CA ASP A 238 14.65 -14.02 -1.48
C ASP A 238 14.33 -15.31 -0.72
N ALA A 239 13.04 -15.57 -0.48
CA ALA A 239 12.53 -16.79 0.12
C ALA A 239 12.02 -17.81 -0.93
N THR A 240 12.37 -17.63 -2.21
CA THR A 240 12.03 -18.59 -3.28
C THR A 240 12.86 -19.87 -3.19
N THR A 241 12.43 -20.90 -3.89
CA THR A 241 13.14 -22.15 -4.08
C THR A 241 14.47 -21.90 -4.78
N LYS A 242 15.56 -22.45 -4.24
CA LYS A 242 16.91 -22.18 -4.77
C LYS A 242 17.30 -23.16 -5.86
N TRP A 243 17.79 -22.63 -6.96
CA TRP A 243 18.17 -23.41 -8.13
C TRP A 243 19.68 -23.66 -8.18
N ARG A 244 20.10 -24.70 -8.91
CA ARG A 244 21.53 -25.02 -9.08
C ARG A 244 22.28 -23.89 -9.78
N GLU A 245 21.60 -23.23 -10.71
CA GLU A 245 22.06 -22.08 -11.47
C GLU A 245 22.25 -20.82 -10.61
N GLU A 246 21.71 -20.81 -9.38
CA GLU A 246 21.95 -19.77 -8.36
C GLU A 246 23.12 -20.14 -7.43
N GLY A 247 23.84 -21.21 -7.73
CA GLY A 247 24.96 -21.71 -6.94
C GLY A 247 24.55 -22.63 -5.79
N TYR A 248 23.27 -23.00 -5.67
CA TYR A 248 22.81 -23.96 -4.66
C TYR A 248 23.19 -25.40 -5.05
N GLN A 249 24.12 -26.01 -4.30
CA GLN A 249 24.69 -27.32 -4.66
C GLN A 249 23.96 -28.52 -4.07
N ARG A 250 23.06 -28.29 -3.10
CA ARG A 250 22.28 -29.37 -2.47
C ARG A 250 21.06 -29.69 -3.32
N GLU A 251 20.46 -30.85 -3.07
CA GLU A 251 19.12 -31.15 -3.56
C GLU A 251 18.11 -30.29 -2.78
N TRP A 252 17.15 -29.71 -3.50
CA TRP A 252 16.05 -28.99 -2.88
C TRP A 252 14.97 -30.00 -2.50
N PRO A 253 14.54 -30.08 -1.24
CA PRO A 253 13.56 -31.07 -0.81
C PRO A 253 12.17 -30.73 -1.34
N ASP A 254 11.35 -31.76 -1.58
CA ASP A 254 9.93 -31.60 -1.84
C ASP A 254 9.20 -31.17 -0.56
N GLU A 255 8.12 -30.40 -0.73
CA GLU A 255 7.24 -30.05 0.37
C GLU A 255 6.37 -31.24 0.81
N ILE A 256 6.15 -31.34 2.12
CA ILE A 256 5.26 -32.34 2.69
C ILE A 256 3.82 -31.97 2.32
N THR A 257 3.19 -32.79 1.49
CA THR A 257 1.79 -32.64 1.10
C THR A 257 1.00 -33.90 1.48
N MET A 258 -0.29 -33.71 1.83
CA MET A 258 -1.22 -34.83 1.99
C MET A 258 -1.67 -35.30 0.60
N SER A 259 -1.84 -36.61 0.40
CA SER A 259 -2.37 -37.11 -0.87
C SER A 259 -3.81 -36.64 -1.08
N GLN A 260 -4.17 -36.32 -2.34
CA GLN A 260 -5.53 -35.85 -2.67
C GLN A 260 -6.60 -36.86 -2.26
N GLU A 261 -6.33 -38.16 -2.39
CA GLU A 261 -7.22 -39.23 -1.94
C GLU A 261 -7.59 -39.10 -0.45
N ILE A 262 -6.63 -38.76 0.40
CA ILE A 262 -6.85 -38.61 1.84
C ILE A 262 -7.58 -37.30 2.13
N ILE A 263 -7.24 -36.21 1.44
CA ILE A 263 -7.96 -34.93 1.55
C ILE A 263 -9.44 -35.15 1.23
N ASP A 264 -9.74 -35.75 0.07
CA ASP A 264 -11.11 -36.01 -0.40
C ASP A 264 -11.88 -36.92 0.59
N LEU A 265 -11.21 -37.95 1.13
CA LEU A 265 -11.80 -38.84 2.12
C LEU A 265 -12.18 -38.09 3.40
N VAL A 266 -11.29 -37.24 3.91
CA VAL A 266 -11.51 -36.46 5.12
C VAL A 266 -12.60 -35.40 4.91
N GLU A 267 -12.56 -34.68 3.80
CA GLU A 267 -13.58 -33.68 3.45
C GLU A 267 -14.98 -34.30 3.33
N LYS A 268 -15.10 -35.42 2.62
CA LYS A 268 -16.37 -36.14 2.47
C LYS A 268 -16.96 -36.56 3.82
N ARG A 269 -16.11 -36.92 4.78
CA ARG A 269 -16.49 -37.39 6.10
C ARG A 269 -16.44 -36.31 7.18
N TRP A 270 -16.16 -35.05 6.84
CA TRP A 270 -15.92 -33.97 7.82
C TRP A 270 -17.04 -33.85 8.87
N LYS A 271 -18.29 -33.95 8.42
CA LYS A 271 -19.48 -33.92 9.29
C LYS A 271 -19.58 -35.10 10.24
N GLU A 272 -19.05 -36.27 9.87
CA GLU A 272 -19.05 -37.46 10.74
C GLU A 272 -18.12 -37.30 11.95
N TYR A 273 -17.12 -36.42 11.85
CA TYR A 273 -16.13 -36.22 12.91
C TYR A 273 -16.58 -35.26 14.01
N GLY A 274 -17.64 -34.48 13.80
CA GLY A 274 -18.23 -33.59 14.81
C GLY A 274 -17.33 -32.39 15.21
N ILE A 275 -16.48 -31.90 14.30
CA ILE A 275 -15.49 -30.83 14.54
C ILE A 275 -15.93 -29.50 13.89
N GLY A 276 -17.22 -29.31 13.60
CA GLY A 276 -17.76 -28.11 12.97
C GLY A 276 -19.25 -27.93 13.19
#